data_AF-A0A925YU93-F1
#
_entry.id   AF-A0A925YU93-F1
#
_cell.length_a   1.000
_cell.length_b   1.000
_cell.length_c   1.000
_cell.angle_alpha   90.00
_cell.angle_beta   90.00
_cell.angle_gamma   90.00
#
_symmetry.space_group_name_H-M   'P 1'
#
loop_
_entity.id
_entity.type
_entity.pdbx_description
1 polymer ?
#
loop_
_entity_poly.entity_id
_entity_poly.type
_entity_poly.pdbx_seq_one_letter_code
_entity_poly.pdbx_strand_id
1 'polypeptide(L)'
;MHPDHFWTSQDGQILTIKNKDARTVSLTLAFWPRTPVELEFLSNHLAQLNFTERSTLARIGIEMTVKGPAMLDGGRIVMTAEAFLFDDSFPNAPYWKKLLRPGVPVGRLYYAPESAKLTTAEIWDAVQTNRLKLPNTISIDRLGRVFLTPHHVHYTLNSRLKQPDFERLVSGEAGRAYLDKVQVRQDTNLLTIPPRSGVLTSCSMYLKEHYVLLNRGEGNFGIHTSAVLLDPIKTFGTNIMLEIYNTGTEPVVNPMVSVEIFRAPPPPDPEFKSLKRRRTRLLTTATDLFTCIDAHPPRTDPSAKPRTRISVRGQSALMQNFSLFLHTAGAPIPKASTLKNCGYRTMVEALASAPSDADTLLIDYFPNLLEHVELLTRLPELKLRRIIFRKPSRTHGFFFSNNAHGRLQNYDDLAIDVYWFNTAMGDLYRHTYKKHHGFFVREELRRVFQECTITAFYGSAVGLEKADTDRISGLIEKLTGFIGPNVGVLTGGGGGVMRLATDQARAKGALTGACFLELEAQPPELGVDFFNTFQETARHYRQKWFEVADFCVFNVGGVGTLEEAGIELCNLKLGIRPR
;
A
#
# COMPACT_ATOMS: atom_id res chain seq x y z
N MET A 1 -12.05 18.71 2.92
CA MET A 1 -11.75 17.85 4.09
C MET A 1 -12.68 18.27 5.21
N HIS A 2 -13.14 17.33 6.05
CA HIS A 2 -14.10 17.64 7.11
C HIS A 2 -13.36 17.88 8.44
N PRO A 3 -13.65 18.95 9.19
CA PRO A 3 -12.98 19.26 10.45
C PRO A 3 -13.23 18.24 11.57
N ASP A 4 -14.27 17.42 11.45
CA ASP A 4 -14.56 16.33 12.41
C ASP A 4 -13.89 15.00 12.06
N HIS A 5 -13.09 14.95 11.00
CA HIS A 5 -12.46 13.71 10.55
C HIS A 5 -10.97 13.69 10.91
N PHE A 6 -10.50 12.51 11.33
CA PHE A 6 -9.07 12.25 11.49
C PHE A 6 -8.33 12.46 10.17
N TRP A 7 -7.16 13.09 10.19
CA TRP A 7 -6.36 13.35 9.01
C TRP A 7 -4.87 13.08 9.24
N THR A 8 -4.17 12.67 8.19
CA THR A 8 -2.71 12.44 8.20
C THR A 8 -2.04 12.94 6.92
N SER A 9 -0.80 13.41 7.04
CA SER A 9 0.05 13.84 5.91
C SER A 9 0.84 12.67 5.30
N GLN A 10 1.53 12.95 4.19
CA GLN A 10 2.70 12.17 3.77
C GLN A 10 3.90 12.42 4.71
N ASP A 11 4.94 11.60 4.60
CA ASP A 11 6.15 11.81 5.41
C ASP A 11 6.76 13.19 5.11
N GLY A 12 7.03 13.95 6.18
CA GLY A 12 7.84 15.15 6.11
C GLY A 12 9.33 14.82 6.12
N GLN A 13 10.15 15.85 5.92
CA GLN A 13 11.60 15.70 5.84
C GLN A 13 12.32 16.69 6.76
N ILE A 14 13.55 16.34 7.13
CA ILE A 14 14.46 17.29 7.76
C ILE A 14 14.85 18.36 6.73
N LEU A 15 14.64 19.63 7.08
CA LEU A 15 15.09 20.77 6.28
C LEU A 15 16.45 21.28 6.75
N THR A 16 16.61 21.50 8.06
CA THR A 16 17.89 21.94 8.64
C THR A 16 18.18 21.22 9.95
N ILE A 17 19.47 21.16 10.29
CA ILE A 17 19.98 20.51 11.50
C ILE A 17 20.99 21.43 12.15
N LYS A 18 20.87 21.60 13.46
CA LYS A 18 21.84 22.34 14.28
C LYS A 18 22.21 21.51 15.50
N ASN A 19 23.50 21.29 15.73
CA ASN A 19 23.96 20.69 16.98
C ASN A 19 23.60 21.63 18.14
N LYS A 20 22.89 21.11 19.14
CA LYS A 20 22.53 21.86 20.33
C LYS A 20 23.53 21.61 21.45
N ASP A 21 23.80 20.34 21.73
CA ASP A 21 24.74 19.89 22.75
C ASP A 21 25.28 18.48 22.42
N ALA A 22 25.97 17.82 23.35
CA ALA A 22 26.54 16.49 23.15
C ALA A 22 25.50 15.39 22.84
N ARG A 23 24.28 15.51 23.36
CA ARG A 23 23.22 14.48 23.28
C ARG A 23 22.01 14.88 22.44
N THR A 24 21.93 16.13 21.98
CA THR A 24 20.74 16.65 21.29
C THR A 24 21.10 17.42 20.02
N VAL A 25 20.26 17.28 19.00
CA VAL A 25 20.25 18.12 17.80
C VAL A 25 18.90 18.81 17.65
N SER A 26 18.91 20.06 17.19
CA SER A 26 17.71 20.79 16.80
C SER A 26 17.46 20.59 15.31
N LEU A 27 16.22 20.29 14.96
CA LEU A 27 15.75 20.00 13.61
C LEU A 27 14.67 21.01 13.22
N THR A 28 14.71 21.45 11.96
CA THR A 28 13.55 22.03 11.29
C THR A 28 12.95 20.97 10.40
N LEU A 29 11.69 20.61 10.63
CA LEU A 29 10.94 19.62 9.87
C LEU A 29 10.00 20.33 8.90
N ALA A 30 9.87 19.80 7.68
CA ALA A 30 9.01 20.36 6.63
C ALA A 30 8.05 19.30 6.08
N PHE A 31 6.80 19.71 5.83
CA PHE A 31 5.73 18.87 5.29
C PHE A 31 5.02 19.58 4.15
N TRP A 32 4.80 18.88 3.04
CA TRP A 32 4.20 19.43 1.83
C TRP A 32 2.78 18.92 1.65
N PRO A 33 1.76 19.80 1.69
CA PRO A 33 0.40 19.43 1.37
C PRO A 33 0.26 18.94 -0.07
N ARG A 34 -0.57 17.92 -0.28
CA ARG A 34 -0.81 17.25 -1.57
C ARG A 34 -1.62 18.11 -2.53
N THR A 35 -2.45 19.00 -2.00
CA THR A 35 -3.37 19.85 -2.80
C THR A 35 -3.57 21.22 -2.16
N PRO A 36 -4.00 22.24 -2.92
CA PRO A 36 -4.37 23.54 -2.36
C PRO A 36 -5.46 23.46 -1.28
N VAL A 37 -6.47 22.60 -1.49
CA VAL A 37 -7.54 22.36 -0.51
C VAL A 37 -6.99 21.78 0.80
N GLU A 38 -5.95 20.95 0.71
CA GLU A 38 -5.26 20.45 1.88
C GLU A 38 -4.48 21.53 2.61
N LEU A 39 -3.75 22.36 1.87
CA LEU A 39 -3.00 23.47 2.44
C LEU A 39 -3.92 24.43 3.21
N GLU A 40 -5.08 24.76 2.63
CA GLU A 40 -6.10 25.59 3.28
C GLU A 40 -6.61 24.95 4.57
N PHE A 41 -6.96 23.65 4.52
CA PHE A 41 -7.37 22.91 5.71
C PHE A 41 -6.30 22.97 6.81
N LEU A 42 -5.04 22.70 6.48
CA LEU A 42 -3.94 22.69 7.47
C LEU A 42 -3.65 24.09 8.03
N SER A 43 -3.73 25.12 7.19
CA SER A 43 -3.55 26.51 7.61
C SER A 43 -4.57 26.93 8.66
N ASN A 44 -5.81 26.45 8.52
CA ASN A 44 -6.90 26.72 9.48
C ASN A 44 -6.79 25.90 10.78
N HIS A 45 -5.96 24.86 10.82
CA HIS A 45 -5.84 23.94 11.96
C HIS A 45 -4.41 23.83 12.52
N LEU A 46 -3.51 24.78 12.23
CA LEU A 46 -2.09 24.74 12.61
C LEU A 46 -1.84 24.39 14.09
N ALA A 47 -2.60 25.00 15.01
CA ALA A 47 -2.47 24.76 16.45
C ALA A 47 -2.89 23.35 16.90
N GLN A 48 -3.64 22.63 16.07
CA GLN A 48 -4.17 21.30 16.33
C GLN A 48 -3.39 20.20 15.59
N LEU A 49 -2.39 20.59 14.80
CA LEU A 49 -1.52 19.64 14.11
C LEU A 49 -0.51 19.04 15.09
N ASN A 50 -0.47 17.72 15.11
CA ASN A 50 0.45 16.94 15.91
C ASN A 50 1.46 16.23 15.02
N PHE A 51 2.60 15.86 15.60
CA PHE A 51 3.66 15.12 14.92
C PHE A 51 3.75 13.69 15.43
N THR A 52 3.90 12.75 14.50
CA THR A 52 4.28 11.37 14.80
C THR A 52 5.61 11.07 14.10
N GLU A 53 6.58 10.61 14.87
CA GLU A 53 7.86 10.14 14.35
C GLU A 53 7.68 8.86 13.53
N ARG A 54 8.59 8.61 12.60
CA ARG A 54 8.70 7.35 11.88
C ARG A 54 9.20 6.26 12.84
N SER A 55 8.40 5.23 13.09
CA SER A 55 8.79 4.09 13.96
C SER A 55 10.14 3.45 13.60
N THR A 56 10.62 3.54 12.34
CA THR A 56 11.98 3.07 12.00
C THR A 56 13.10 3.84 12.71
N LEU A 57 12.91 5.14 13.02
CA LEU A 57 13.85 5.96 13.77
C LEU A 57 13.77 5.65 15.27
N ALA A 58 12.55 5.53 15.81
CA ALA A 58 12.31 5.10 17.19
C ALA A 58 12.95 3.74 17.50
N ARG A 59 12.84 2.76 16.59
CA ARG A 59 13.43 1.41 16.75
C ARG A 59 14.96 1.38 16.71
N ILE A 60 15.61 2.44 16.26
CA ILE A 60 17.07 2.61 16.33
C ILE A 60 17.45 3.63 17.42
N GLY A 61 16.61 3.80 18.44
CA GLY A 61 16.93 4.58 19.64
C GLY A 61 16.82 6.10 19.49
N ILE A 62 16.35 6.61 18.35
CA ILE A 62 16.19 8.06 18.12
C ILE A 62 14.78 8.49 18.54
N GLU A 63 14.69 9.54 19.33
CA GLU A 63 13.43 10.16 19.78
C GLU A 63 13.38 11.63 19.34
N MET A 64 12.26 12.07 18.78
CA MET A 64 12.04 13.46 18.35
C MET A 64 10.92 14.17 19.12
N THR A 65 11.26 15.20 19.90
CA THR A 65 10.28 16.04 20.61
C THR A 65 10.05 17.37 19.90
N VAL A 66 8.82 17.65 19.47
CA VAL A 66 8.44 18.94 18.86
C VAL A 66 8.56 20.09 19.85
N LYS A 67 9.01 21.24 19.37
CA LYS A 67 9.13 22.50 20.09
C LYS A 67 8.27 23.57 19.42
N GLY A 68 7.23 24.01 20.12
CA GLY A 68 6.32 25.05 19.63
C GLY A 68 5.30 24.56 18.60
N PRO A 69 4.42 25.45 18.13
CA PRO A 69 3.36 25.10 17.19
C PRO A 69 3.88 24.91 15.76
N ALA A 70 3.08 24.26 14.92
CA ALA A 70 3.31 24.26 13.47
C ALA A 70 3.14 25.66 12.88
N MET A 71 3.93 25.97 11.87
CA MET A 71 3.89 27.25 11.14
C MET A 71 3.72 27.01 9.65
N LEU A 72 3.04 27.94 8.97
CA LEU A 72 2.99 27.99 7.51
C LEU A 72 4.17 28.80 6.98
N ASP A 73 4.95 28.22 6.08
CA ASP A 73 6.09 28.88 5.41
C ASP A 73 6.09 28.51 3.93
N GLY A 74 5.88 29.48 3.03
CA GLY A 74 6.04 29.24 1.58
C GLY A 74 5.23 28.07 1.00
N GLY A 75 4.00 27.85 1.48
CA GLY A 75 3.11 26.76 1.02
C GLY A 75 3.41 25.37 1.60
N ARG A 76 4.29 25.27 2.61
CA ARG A 76 4.56 24.07 3.39
C ARG A 76 4.34 24.31 4.88
N ILE A 77 4.12 23.25 5.63
CA ILE A 77 4.04 23.29 7.10
C ILE A 77 5.44 23.01 7.66
N VAL A 78 5.88 23.82 8.63
CA VAL A 78 7.18 23.72 9.27
C VAL A 78 6.99 23.55 10.78
N MET A 79 7.76 22.64 11.38
CA MET A 79 7.84 22.44 12.83
C MET A 79 9.30 22.40 13.30
N THR A 80 9.56 22.89 14.51
CA THR A 80 10.86 22.70 15.17
C THR A 80 10.79 21.45 16.04
N ALA A 81 11.82 20.62 16.03
CA ALA A 81 11.94 19.47 16.91
C ALA A 81 13.35 19.35 17.50
N GLU A 82 13.47 18.64 18.61
CA GLU A 82 14.74 18.20 19.17
C GLU A 82 14.83 16.68 19.07
N ALA A 83 15.90 16.18 18.47
CA ALA A 83 16.19 14.75 18.43
C ALA A 83 17.30 14.40 19.42
N PHE A 84 17.17 13.25 20.08
CA PHE A 84 18.16 12.69 20.99
C PHE A 84 18.13 11.16 20.96
N LEU A 85 19.13 10.51 21.55
CA LEU A 85 19.10 9.06 21.78
C LEU A 85 18.44 8.72 23.12
N PHE A 86 17.36 7.96 23.08
CA PHE A 86 16.71 7.40 24.26
C PHE A 86 17.19 5.99 24.61
N ASP A 87 17.79 5.30 23.62
CA ASP A 87 18.47 4.01 23.76
C ASP A 87 19.77 4.06 22.95
N ASP A 88 20.91 3.88 23.62
CA ASP A 88 22.25 3.88 23.02
C ASP A 88 22.84 2.46 22.88
N SER A 89 22.05 1.43 23.18
CA SER A 89 22.50 0.03 23.12
C SER A 89 22.63 -0.53 21.69
N PHE A 90 22.08 0.16 20.69
CA PHE A 90 22.12 -0.31 19.32
C PHE A 90 23.51 -0.15 18.64
N PRO A 91 23.85 -1.02 17.67
CA PRO A 91 25.12 -0.92 16.96
C PRO A 91 25.28 0.44 16.25
N ASN A 92 26.45 1.05 16.38
CA ASN A 92 26.77 2.37 15.82
C ASN A 92 26.00 3.55 16.44
N ALA A 93 25.45 3.42 17.65
CA ALA A 93 24.81 4.52 18.37
C ALA A 93 25.60 5.85 18.38
N PRO A 94 26.94 5.88 18.54
CA PRO A 94 27.71 7.14 18.46
C PRO A 94 27.58 7.90 17.13
N TYR A 95 27.15 7.26 16.05
CA TYR A 95 26.98 7.85 14.72
C TYR A 95 25.60 8.47 14.51
N TRP A 96 24.65 8.37 15.46
CA TRP A 96 23.25 8.74 15.27
C TRP A 96 23.03 10.17 14.71
N LYS A 97 23.81 11.15 15.18
CA LYS A 97 23.71 12.54 14.69
C LYS A 97 24.02 12.67 13.21
N LYS A 98 24.96 11.86 12.71
CA LYS A 98 25.37 11.86 11.30
C LYS A 98 24.40 11.11 10.39
N LEU A 99 23.50 10.31 10.97
CA LEU A 99 22.39 9.69 10.25
C LEU A 99 21.32 10.74 9.89
N LEU A 100 21.09 11.71 10.77
CA LEU A 100 20.15 12.80 10.51
C LEU A 100 20.77 13.79 9.51
N ARG A 101 20.13 13.95 8.36
CA ARG A 101 20.58 14.85 7.27
C ARG A 101 19.38 15.53 6.60
N PRO A 102 19.55 16.70 5.96
CA PRO A 102 18.50 17.27 5.13
C PRO A 102 17.97 16.26 4.11
N GLY A 103 16.65 16.21 3.94
CA GLY A 103 15.95 15.27 3.08
C GLY A 103 15.56 13.94 3.73
N VAL A 104 16.10 13.62 4.92
CA VAL A 104 15.72 12.40 5.65
C VAL A 104 14.23 12.44 6.04
N PRO A 105 13.43 11.40 5.74
CA PRO A 105 12.04 11.32 6.15
C PRO A 105 11.91 11.11 7.67
N VAL A 106 11.08 11.92 8.33
CA VAL A 106 11.00 11.96 9.81
C VAL A 106 9.72 11.41 10.41
N GLY A 107 8.67 11.25 9.61
CA GLY A 107 7.35 10.89 10.09
C GLY A 107 6.28 11.84 9.53
N ARG A 108 5.11 11.90 10.16
CA ARG A 108 3.92 12.54 9.59
C ARG A 108 3.33 13.60 10.52
N LEU A 109 2.58 14.53 9.94
CA LEU A 109 1.60 15.31 10.67
C LEU A 109 0.27 14.56 10.73
N TYR A 110 -0.46 14.79 11.80
CA TYR A 110 -1.84 14.33 11.92
C TYR A 110 -2.71 15.34 12.65
N TYR A 111 -4.00 15.28 12.36
CA TYR A 111 -5.05 16.03 13.01
C TYR A 111 -6.07 15.03 13.56
N ALA A 112 -6.29 15.08 14.87
CA ALA A 112 -7.09 14.12 15.61
C ALA A 112 -8.16 14.88 16.41
N PRO A 113 -9.31 15.21 15.80
CA PRO A 113 -10.35 15.97 16.49
C PRO A 113 -11.01 15.12 17.57
N GLU A 114 -11.38 15.74 18.70
CA GLU A 114 -12.05 15.05 19.80
C GLU A 114 -13.39 14.45 19.35
N SER A 115 -14.07 15.07 18.37
CA SER A 115 -15.30 14.54 17.77
C SER A 115 -15.10 13.17 17.08
N ALA A 116 -13.89 12.86 16.61
CA ALA A 116 -13.56 11.55 16.05
C ALA A 116 -13.15 10.50 17.10
N LYS A 117 -12.87 10.92 18.35
CA LYS A 117 -12.47 10.00 19.41
C LYS A 117 -13.63 9.09 19.82
N LEU A 118 -13.33 7.82 20.06
CA LEU A 118 -14.29 6.86 20.58
C LEU A 118 -14.45 6.99 22.10
N THR A 119 -15.69 6.91 22.54
CA THR A 119 -16.05 6.76 23.95
C THR A 119 -15.80 5.33 24.44
N THR A 120 -15.77 5.13 25.76
CA THR A 120 -15.66 3.81 26.40
C THR A 120 -16.68 2.81 25.85
N ALA A 121 -17.94 3.24 25.68
CA ALA A 121 -19.02 2.40 25.18
C ALA A 121 -18.80 1.98 23.72
N GLU A 122 -18.38 2.91 22.86
CA GLU A 122 -18.11 2.61 21.45
C GLU A 122 -16.89 1.71 21.27
N ILE A 123 -15.85 1.88 22.09
CA ILE A 123 -14.68 0.98 22.07
C ILE A 123 -15.12 -0.43 22.47
N TRP A 124 -15.90 -0.56 23.54
CA TRP A 124 -16.40 -1.85 24.00
C TRP A 124 -17.28 -2.53 22.94
N ASP A 125 -18.21 -1.78 22.35
CA ASP A 125 -19.03 -2.27 21.23
C ASP A 125 -18.15 -2.73 20.06
N ALA A 126 -17.19 -1.91 19.63
CA ALA A 126 -16.30 -2.28 18.53
C ALA A 126 -15.49 -3.56 18.83
N VAL A 127 -15.08 -3.79 20.07
CA VAL A 127 -14.40 -5.04 20.47
C VAL A 127 -15.35 -6.24 20.41
N GLN A 128 -16.59 -6.09 20.92
CA GLN A 128 -17.63 -7.13 20.93
C GLN A 128 -18.10 -7.51 19.53
N THR A 129 -18.31 -6.52 18.65
CA THR A 129 -18.73 -6.73 17.26
C THR A 129 -17.56 -7.00 16.33
N ASN A 130 -16.39 -7.33 16.89
CA ASN A 130 -15.13 -7.58 16.20
C ASN A 130 -14.60 -6.41 15.35
N ARG A 131 -15.18 -5.21 15.35
CA ARG A 131 -14.72 -4.03 14.56
C ARG A 131 -13.37 -3.47 15.04
N LEU A 132 -12.89 -3.90 16.19
CA LEU A 132 -11.57 -3.62 16.74
C LEU A 132 -11.07 -4.85 17.49
N LYS A 133 -9.79 -5.19 17.38
CA LYS A 133 -9.15 -6.17 18.27
C LYS A 133 -7.96 -5.56 18.98
N LEU A 134 -7.96 -5.72 20.30
CA LEU A 134 -6.93 -5.28 21.20
C LEU A 134 -6.37 -6.53 21.92
N PRO A 135 -5.21 -6.42 22.59
CA PRO A 135 -4.70 -7.47 23.47
C PRO A 135 -5.76 -7.99 24.45
N ASN A 136 -5.64 -9.24 24.90
CA ASN A 136 -6.62 -9.85 25.81
C ASN A 136 -6.72 -9.12 27.16
N THR A 137 -5.63 -8.50 27.61
CA THR A 137 -5.56 -7.71 28.85
C THR A 137 -5.77 -6.24 28.53
N ILE A 138 -7.04 -5.81 28.51
CA ILE A 138 -7.41 -4.40 28.37
C ILE A 138 -8.19 -3.90 29.56
N SER A 139 -7.90 -2.66 29.95
CA SER A 139 -8.77 -1.84 30.78
C SER A 139 -9.11 -0.58 30.00
N ILE A 140 -10.38 -0.17 30.02
CA ILE A 140 -10.84 1.06 29.38
C ILE A 140 -11.28 2.01 30.49
N ASP A 141 -10.67 3.19 30.57
CA ASP A 141 -11.07 4.18 31.56
C ASP A 141 -12.33 4.97 31.16
N ARG A 142 -12.79 5.84 32.05
CA ARG A 142 -13.95 6.72 31.83
C ARG A 142 -13.76 7.77 30.74
N LEU A 143 -12.53 7.98 30.26
CA LEU A 143 -12.18 8.94 29.21
C LEU A 143 -11.97 8.26 27.85
N GLY A 144 -12.27 6.95 27.74
CA GLY A 144 -12.07 6.18 26.52
C GLY A 144 -10.60 5.84 26.23
N ARG A 145 -9.72 5.88 27.24
CA ARG A 145 -8.33 5.43 27.08
C ARG A 145 -8.24 3.94 27.36
N VAL A 146 -7.58 3.21 26.47
CA VAL A 146 -7.33 1.78 26.64
C VAL A 146 -5.91 1.55 27.12
N PHE A 147 -5.76 0.76 28.16
CA PHE A 147 -4.46 0.38 28.72
C PHE A 147 -4.06 -1.00 28.20
N LEU A 148 -2.92 -1.07 27.52
CA LEU A 148 -2.40 -2.26 26.87
C LEU A 148 -1.20 -2.83 27.64
N THR A 149 -1.22 -4.13 27.87
CA THR A 149 -0.03 -4.87 28.31
C THR A 149 0.76 -5.35 27.09
N PRO A 150 2.06 -5.02 26.97
CA PRO A 150 2.92 -5.58 25.95
C PRO A 150 3.15 -7.08 26.14
N HIS A 151 3.60 -7.73 25.07
CA HIS A 151 4.17 -9.07 25.14
C HIS A 151 5.42 -9.09 26.00
N HIS A 152 5.69 -10.19 26.71
CA HIS A 152 6.91 -10.33 27.53
C HIS A 152 8.12 -10.70 26.66
N VAL A 153 8.45 -9.82 25.72
CA VAL A 153 9.56 -9.95 24.80
C VAL A 153 10.25 -8.62 24.66
N HIS A 154 11.56 -8.63 24.53
CA HIS A 154 12.31 -7.46 24.11
C HIS A 154 13.02 -7.76 22.78
N TYR A 155 13.12 -6.74 21.95
CA TYR A 155 13.81 -6.83 20.67
C TYR A 155 15.08 -6.00 20.72
N THR A 156 16.17 -6.58 20.27
CA THR A 156 17.44 -5.87 20.01
C THR A 156 17.74 -5.89 18.52
N LEU A 157 18.82 -5.24 18.08
CA LEU A 157 19.28 -5.31 16.69
C LEU A 157 20.49 -6.23 16.57
N ASN A 158 20.61 -6.91 15.42
CA ASN A 158 21.76 -7.76 15.13
C ASN A 158 23.08 -6.97 15.27
N SER A 159 23.97 -7.40 16.15
CA SER A 159 25.24 -6.71 16.44
C SER A 159 26.19 -6.60 15.24
N ARG A 160 25.95 -7.36 14.17
CA ARG A 160 26.75 -7.31 12.93
C ARG A 160 26.39 -6.16 12.01
N LEU A 161 25.27 -5.47 12.24
CA LEU A 161 24.85 -4.33 11.42
C LEU A 161 25.92 -3.22 11.41
N LYS A 162 26.16 -2.67 10.23
CA LYS A 162 27.16 -1.64 9.98
C LYS A 162 26.48 -0.32 9.66
N GLN A 163 27.26 0.76 9.68
CA GLN A 163 26.78 2.11 9.38
C GLN A 163 25.90 2.19 8.11
N PRO A 164 26.23 1.56 6.96
CA PRO A 164 25.37 1.62 5.76
C PRO A 164 23.97 1.01 5.97
N ASP A 165 23.81 0.06 6.90
CA ASP A 165 22.50 -0.51 7.21
C ASP A 165 21.59 0.54 7.87
N PHE A 166 22.14 1.33 8.78
CA PHE A 166 21.41 2.42 9.45
C PHE A 166 21.16 3.61 8.51
N GLU A 167 22.09 3.91 7.60
CA GLU A 167 21.90 4.96 6.59
C GLU A 167 20.72 4.62 5.67
N ARG A 168 20.59 3.37 5.22
CA ARG A 168 19.44 2.89 4.42
C ARG A 168 18.11 2.95 5.19
N LEU A 169 18.12 2.64 6.48
CA LEU A 169 16.94 2.74 7.34
C LEU A 169 16.44 4.18 7.45
N VAL A 170 17.37 5.09 7.70
CA VAL A 170 17.08 6.50 7.94
C VAL A 170 16.70 7.21 6.63
N SER A 171 17.34 6.90 5.50
CA SER A 171 16.97 7.45 4.18
C SER A 171 15.60 6.98 3.69
N GLY A 172 15.10 5.86 4.24
CA GLY A 172 13.85 5.23 3.81
C GLY A 172 13.98 4.25 2.66
N GLU A 173 15.20 3.97 2.20
CA GLU A 173 15.49 2.87 1.27
C GLU A 173 15.18 1.50 1.89
N ALA A 174 15.45 1.34 3.19
CA ALA A 174 15.09 0.17 3.97
C ALA A 174 13.96 0.52 4.94
N GLY A 175 12.80 -0.11 4.78
CA GLY A 175 11.63 0.10 5.64
C GLY A 175 11.52 -0.87 6.82
N ARG A 176 10.33 -0.93 7.42
CA ARG A 176 9.99 -1.84 8.53
C ARG A 176 10.33 -3.30 8.23
N ALA A 177 10.09 -3.77 7.01
CA ALA A 177 10.39 -5.14 6.60
C ALA A 177 11.89 -5.50 6.66
N TYR A 178 12.79 -4.52 6.59
CA TYR A 178 14.21 -4.76 6.85
C TYR A 178 14.47 -4.92 8.36
N LEU A 179 13.88 -4.05 9.19
CA LEU A 179 13.96 -4.17 10.65
C LEU A 179 13.44 -5.52 11.14
N ASP A 180 12.32 -6.01 10.60
CA ASP A 180 11.75 -7.30 10.98
C ASP A 180 12.71 -8.48 10.70
N LYS A 181 13.68 -8.34 9.79
CA LYS A 181 14.73 -9.34 9.49
C LYS A 181 15.93 -9.28 10.43
N VAL A 182 16.24 -8.09 10.94
CA VAL A 182 17.48 -7.83 11.68
C VAL A 182 17.24 -7.60 13.17
N GLN A 183 15.99 -7.40 13.57
CA GLN A 183 15.57 -7.39 14.96
C GLN A 183 15.64 -8.82 15.54
N VAL A 184 16.27 -8.96 16.69
CA VAL A 184 16.44 -10.21 17.42
C VAL A 184 15.47 -10.21 18.59
N ARG A 185 14.45 -11.07 18.51
CA ARG A 185 13.47 -11.29 19.59
C ARG A 185 14.11 -12.11 20.71
N GLN A 186 13.91 -11.65 21.94
CA GLN A 186 14.31 -12.36 23.16
C GLN A 186 13.10 -12.45 24.10
N ASP A 187 12.67 -13.67 24.40
CA ASP A 187 11.65 -13.92 25.41
C ASP A 187 12.18 -13.52 26.79
N THR A 188 11.32 -12.93 27.61
CA THR A 188 11.62 -12.64 29.01
C THR A 188 10.41 -12.99 29.86
N ASN A 189 10.63 -13.29 31.15
CA ASN A 189 9.52 -13.43 32.09
C ASN A 189 9.04 -12.07 32.60
N LEU A 190 9.92 -11.06 32.59
CA LEU A 190 9.68 -9.73 33.13
C LEU A 190 10.25 -8.67 32.19
N LEU A 191 9.44 -7.68 31.82
CA LEU A 191 9.93 -6.51 31.10
C LEU A 191 10.38 -5.46 32.11
N THR A 192 11.66 -5.09 32.10
CA THR A 192 12.20 -4.03 32.96
C THR A 192 12.86 -2.96 32.11
N ILE A 193 12.54 -1.70 32.35
CA ILE A 193 13.15 -0.54 31.68
C ILE A 193 13.96 0.25 32.72
N PRO A 194 15.29 0.26 32.63
CA PRO A 194 16.13 1.06 33.51
C PRO A 194 15.79 2.55 33.45
N PRO A 195 16.15 3.34 34.49
CA PRO A 195 16.06 4.79 34.45
C PRO A 195 16.76 5.36 33.21
N ARG A 196 16.12 6.33 32.55
CA ARG A 196 16.68 7.03 31.37
C ARG A 196 17.06 6.10 30.22
N SER A 197 16.39 4.96 30.08
CA SER A 197 16.63 3.97 29.02
C SER A 197 15.33 3.58 28.32
N GLY A 198 15.45 2.91 27.17
CA GLY A 198 14.35 2.45 26.35
C GLY A 198 14.24 0.93 26.26
N VAL A 199 13.06 0.45 25.88
CA VAL A 199 12.85 -0.93 25.44
C VAL A 199 12.01 -0.95 24.17
N LEU A 200 12.37 -1.85 23.27
CA LEU A 200 11.55 -2.23 22.13
C LEU A 200 10.82 -3.53 22.44
N THR A 201 9.50 -3.50 22.48
CA THR A 201 8.63 -4.67 22.70
C THR A 201 7.51 -4.70 21.66
N SER A 202 6.50 -5.57 21.80
CA SER A 202 5.38 -5.66 20.87
C SER A 202 4.05 -5.94 21.56
N CYS A 203 2.95 -5.77 20.83
CA CYS A 203 1.63 -6.23 21.21
C CYS A 203 0.84 -6.72 19.98
N SER A 204 -0.29 -7.39 20.23
CA SER A 204 -1.20 -7.85 19.18
C SER A 204 -2.41 -6.93 19.06
N MET A 205 -2.67 -6.39 17.87
CA MET A 205 -3.86 -5.58 17.62
C MET A 205 -4.30 -5.64 16.15
N TYR A 206 -5.60 -5.43 15.95
CA TYR A 206 -6.20 -5.33 14.62
C TYR A 206 -7.15 -4.14 14.60
N LEU A 207 -6.72 -3.08 13.92
CA LEU A 207 -7.36 -1.76 14.02
C LEU A 207 -8.58 -1.60 13.10
N LYS A 208 -8.66 -2.37 12.01
CA LYS A 208 -9.70 -2.29 10.97
C LYS A 208 -9.94 -0.88 10.43
N GLU A 209 -10.88 -0.17 11.02
CA GLU A 209 -11.37 1.15 10.62
C GLU A 209 -11.00 2.23 11.64
N HIS A 210 -10.04 1.95 12.53
CA HIS A 210 -9.70 2.84 13.63
C HIS A 210 -8.25 3.32 13.53
N TYR A 211 -8.06 4.61 13.77
CA TYR A 211 -6.75 5.15 14.10
C TYR A 211 -6.50 4.94 15.58
N VAL A 212 -5.27 4.59 15.94
CA VAL A 212 -4.85 4.51 17.33
C VAL A 212 -3.70 5.46 17.56
N LEU A 213 -3.85 6.30 18.59
CA LEU A 213 -2.78 7.14 19.11
C LEU A 213 -2.24 6.49 20.38
N LEU A 214 -0.97 6.07 20.33
CA LEU A 214 -0.23 5.64 21.49
C LEU A 214 0.06 6.87 22.34
N ASN A 215 -0.48 6.89 23.56
CA ASN A 215 -0.46 8.08 24.37
C ASN A 215 0.85 8.18 25.16
N ARG A 216 1.31 9.42 25.33
CA ARG A 216 2.42 9.76 26.22
C ARG A 216 1.86 10.02 27.62
N GLY A 217 1.28 9.00 28.24
CA GLY A 217 0.62 9.12 29.54
C GLY A 217 1.53 9.69 30.64
N GLU A 218 0.98 9.88 31.85
CA GLU A 218 1.79 10.18 33.04
C GLU A 218 2.85 9.07 33.16
N GLY A 219 4.13 9.43 33.06
CA GLY A 219 5.27 8.52 32.80
C GLY A 219 5.58 7.48 33.87
N ASN A 220 4.62 7.15 34.73
CA ASN A 220 4.69 6.20 35.83
C ASN A 220 4.92 4.75 35.34
N PHE A 221 4.51 4.42 34.10
CA PHE A 221 4.67 3.08 33.51
C PHE A 221 5.51 3.08 32.22
N GLY A 222 6.33 4.11 32.03
CA GLY A 222 7.05 4.38 30.79
C GLY A 222 6.21 5.14 29.77
N ILE A 223 6.86 5.86 28.85
CA ILE A 223 6.22 6.71 27.86
C ILE A 223 6.53 6.15 26.47
N HIS A 224 5.52 5.96 25.63
CA HIS A 224 5.79 5.63 24.23
C HIS A 224 6.56 6.78 23.55
N THR A 225 7.56 6.46 22.76
CA THR A 225 8.28 7.42 21.91
C THR A 225 7.32 8.18 20.98
N SER A 226 7.84 9.20 20.31
CA SER A 226 7.08 10.04 19.39
C SER A 226 6.48 9.31 18.19
N ALA A 227 6.78 8.03 17.97
CA ALA A 227 6.16 7.18 16.96
C ALA A 227 4.74 6.71 17.37
N VAL A 228 3.83 7.66 17.58
CA VAL A 228 2.55 7.43 18.28
C VAL A 228 1.39 7.00 17.38
N LEU A 229 1.44 7.26 16.07
CA LEU A 229 0.30 7.04 15.20
C LEU A 229 0.30 5.64 14.57
N LEU A 230 -0.74 4.87 14.90
CA LEU A 230 -1.04 3.61 14.25
C LEU A 230 -2.21 3.81 13.27
N ASP A 231 -1.95 3.46 12.02
CA ASP A 231 -2.86 3.67 10.89
C ASP A 231 -3.55 2.34 10.52
N PRO A 232 -4.88 2.32 10.35
CA PRO A 232 -5.64 1.09 10.08
C PRO A 232 -5.21 0.34 8.82
N ILE A 233 -4.64 1.04 7.84
CA ILE A 233 -4.19 0.47 6.55
C ILE A 233 -2.83 -0.22 6.72
N LYS A 234 -1.97 0.32 7.59
CA LYS A 234 -0.56 -0.08 7.71
C LYS A 234 -0.23 -0.87 8.98
N THR A 235 -1.14 -0.91 9.97
CA THR A 235 -0.90 -1.51 11.28
C THR A 235 -1.93 -2.61 11.55
N PHE A 236 -1.51 -3.85 11.33
CA PHE A 236 -2.31 -5.04 11.64
C PHE A 236 -1.40 -6.20 12.04
N GLY A 237 -1.87 -7.05 12.95
CA GLY A 237 -1.26 -8.34 13.27
C GLY A 237 -0.76 -8.46 14.71
N THR A 238 0.10 -9.44 14.92
CA THR A 238 0.57 -9.87 16.24
C THR A 238 1.85 -9.18 16.71
N ASN A 239 2.57 -8.47 15.83
CA ASN A 239 3.85 -7.85 16.16
C ASN A 239 3.82 -6.32 15.95
N ILE A 240 2.85 -5.64 16.56
CA ILE A 240 2.86 -4.18 16.58
C ILE A 240 3.91 -3.73 17.59
N MET A 241 4.99 -3.15 17.10
CA MET A 241 6.10 -2.73 17.96
C MET A 241 5.69 -1.55 18.83
N LEU A 242 6.16 -1.57 20.07
CA LEU A 242 6.03 -0.52 21.06
C LEU A 242 7.42 -0.08 21.48
N GLU A 243 7.73 1.18 21.26
CA GLU A 243 8.99 1.80 21.64
C GLU A 243 8.76 2.60 22.92
N ILE A 244 9.19 2.08 24.07
CA ILE A 244 8.87 2.64 25.40
C ILE A 244 10.13 3.22 26.04
N TYR A 245 10.07 4.49 26.41
CA TYR A 245 11.16 5.21 27.08
C TYR A 245 10.81 5.51 28.55
N ASN A 246 11.73 5.17 29.45
CA ASN A 246 11.64 5.53 30.87
C ASN A 246 12.36 6.87 31.11
N THR A 247 11.59 7.96 31.23
CA THR A 247 12.11 9.29 31.57
C THR A 247 12.45 9.47 33.06
N GLY A 248 12.10 8.50 33.91
CA GLY A 248 12.23 8.57 35.35
C GLY A 248 13.64 8.29 35.87
N THR A 249 13.76 8.32 37.20
CA THR A 249 14.97 7.95 37.95
C THR A 249 14.90 6.54 38.53
N GLU A 250 13.71 5.92 38.52
CA GLU A 250 13.46 4.56 39.01
C GLU A 250 13.11 3.62 37.85
N PRO A 251 13.39 2.31 37.96
CA PRO A 251 13.06 1.35 36.93
C PRO A 251 11.55 1.16 36.77
N VAL A 252 11.11 0.97 35.53
CA VAL A 252 9.73 0.56 35.21
C VAL A 252 9.71 -0.96 35.05
N VAL A 253 8.78 -1.62 35.74
CA VAL A 253 8.57 -3.07 35.65
C VAL A 253 7.20 -3.35 35.04
N ASN A 254 7.16 -4.20 34.02
CA ASN A 254 6.00 -4.53 33.20
C ASN A 254 5.25 -3.27 32.73
N PRO A 255 5.86 -2.51 31.81
CA PRO A 255 5.30 -1.25 31.36
C PRO A 255 3.91 -1.45 30.75
N MET A 256 3.09 -0.42 30.83
CA MET A 256 1.78 -0.37 30.17
C MET A 256 1.72 0.83 29.25
N VAL A 257 1.13 0.65 28.07
CA VAL A 257 0.93 1.73 27.11
C VAL A 257 -0.55 2.07 27.07
N SER A 258 -0.88 3.33 27.35
CA SER A 258 -2.25 3.82 27.16
C SER A 258 -2.44 4.28 25.72
N VAL A 259 -3.63 4.07 25.17
CA VAL A 259 -3.95 4.41 23.79
C VAL A 259 -5.32 5.08 23.70
N GLU A 260 -5.46 5.98 22.74
CA GLU A 260 -6.72 6.60 22.36
C GLU A 260 -7.12 6.14 20.96
N ILE A 261 -8.42 5.89 20.78
CA ILE A 261 -8.94 5.28 19.56
C ILE A 261 -9.85 6.27 18.86
N PHE A 262 -9.65 6.44 17.56
CA PHE A 262 -10.36 7.40 16.73
C PHE A 262 -11.03 6.69 15.57
N ARG A 263 -12.24 7.11 15.22
CA ARG A 263 -12.94 6.66 14.02
C ARG A 263 -12.12 7.07 12.79
N ALA A 264 -11.90 6.14 11.86
CA ALA A 264 -11.48 6.55 10.54
C ALA A 264 -12.58 7.40 9.90
N PRO A 265 -12.20 8.35 9.02
CA PRO A 265 -13.17 9.05 8.21
C PRO A 265 -14.04 8.01 7.48
N PRO A 266 -15.38 8.12 7.53
CA PRO A 266 -16.24 7.20 6.79
C PRO A 266 -15.76 7.17 5.33
N PRO A 267 -15.70 5.98 4.68
CA PRO A 267 -15.44 5.94 3.25
C PRO A 267 -16.52 6.81 2.61
N PRO A 268 -16.15 7.89 1.88
CA PRO A 268 -17.15 8.79 1.38
C PRO A 268 -18.00 8.01 0.36
N ASP A 269 -19.23 7.65 0.74
CA ASP A 269 -20.24 7.11 -0.19
C ASP A 269 -20.39 7.98 -1.48
N PRO A 270 -20.24 9.33 -1.41
CA PRO A 270 -20.16 10.15 -2.62
C PRO A 270 -18.98 9.81 -3.54
N GLU A 271 -17.82 9.43 -2.99
CA GLU A 271 -16.63 9.07 -3.76
C GLU A 271 -16.82 7.73 -4.46
N PHE A 272 -17.36 6.71 -3.79
CA PHE A 272 -17.65 5.42 -4.43
C PHE A 272 -18.57 5.59 -5.65
N LYS A 273 -19.69 6.31 -5.49
CA LYS A 273 -20.62 6.61 -6.59
C LYS A 273 -19.97 7.46 -7.68
N SER A 274 -19.13 8.43 -7.31
CA SER A 274 -18.40 9.29 -8.25
C SER A 274 -17.38 8.50 -9.07
N LEU A 275 -16.55 7.68 -8.42
CA LEU A 275 -15.55 6.82 -9.05
C LEU A 275 -16.22 5.78 -9.95
N LYS A 276 -17.32 5.17 -9.50
CA LYS A 276 -18.12 4.25 -10.33
C LYS A 276 -18.65 4.94 -11.58
N ARG A 277 -19.25 6.14 -11.45
CA ARG A 277 -19.70 6.95 -12.59
C ARG A 277 -18.56 7.31 -13.53
N ARG A 278 -17.38 7.68 -12.99
CA ARG A 278 -16.17 7.96 -13.77
C ARG A 278 -15.73 6.73 -14.56
N ARG A 279 -15.64 5.56 -13.92
CA ARG A 279 -15.32 4.29 -14.58
C ARG A 279 -16.32 3.97 -15.69
N THR A 280 -17.63 4.05 -15.41
CA THR A 280 -18.66 3.77 -16.43
C THR A 280 -18.51 4.69 -17.64
N ARG A 281 -18.24 5.98 -17.45
CA ARG A 281 -17.98 6.90 -18.57
C ARG A 281 -16.75 6.50 -19.37
N LEU A 282 -15.63 6.20 -18.69
CA LEU A 282 -14.40 5.74 -19.36
C LEU A 282 -14.62 4.43 -20.12
N LEU A 283 -15.39 3.50 -19.55
CA LEU A 283 -15.75 2.23 -20.16
C LEU A 283 -16.55 2.46 -21.45
N THR A 284 -17.64 3.23 -21.38
CA THR A 284 -18.46 3.54 -22.56
C THR A 284 -17.61 4.14 -23.68
N THR A 285 -16.75 5.12 -23.36
CA THR A 285 -15.95 5.71 -24.43
C THR A 285 -14.86 4.79 -24.96
N ALA A 286 -14.20 4.01 -24.10
CA ALA A 286 -13.23 3.01 -24.58
C ALA A 286 -13.91 2.01 -25.52
N THR A 287 -15.12 1.53 -25.18
CA THR A 287 -15.94 0.68 -26.05
C THR A 287 -16.22 1.37 -27.39
N ASP A 288 -16.77 2.59 -27.38
CA ASP A 288 -17.10 3.32 -28.61
C ASP A 288 -15.89 3.52 -29.53
N LEU A 289 -14.74 3.89 -28.95
CA LEU A 289 -13.51 4.15 -29.69
C LEU A 289 -12.91 2.87 -30.28
N PHE A 290 -12.82 1.80 -29.48
CA PHE A 290 -12.33 0.52 -29.98
C PHE A 290 -13.26 -0.07 -31.05
N THR A 291 -14.58 0.07 -30.89
CA THR A 291 -15.54 -0.31 -31.94
C THR A 291 -15.33 0.50 -33.21
N CYS A 292 -15.04 1.80 -33.12
CA CYS A 292 -14.74 2.59 -34.30
C CYS A 292 -13.43 2.17 -34.98
N ILE A 293 -12.37 1.89 -34.20
CA ILE A 293 -11.09 1.38 -34.73
C ILE A 293 -11.30 0.05 -35.45
N ASP A 294 -12.09 -0.85 -34.88
CA ASP A 294 -12.37 -2.17 -35.47
C ASP A 294 -13.19 -2.03 -36.78
N ALA A 295 -14.15 -1.11 -36.83
CA ALA A 295 -14.95 -0.84 -38.02
C ALA A 295 -14.19 -0.07 -39.11
N HIS A 296 -13.24 0.78 -38.73
CA HIS A 296 -12.50 1.68 -39.62
C HIS A 296 -10.99 1.63 -39.30
N PRO A 297 -10.30 0.51 -39.59
CA PRO A 297 -8.90 0.35 -39.25
C PRO A 297 -8.03 1.41 -39.94
N PRO A 298 -7.23 2.17 -39.18
CA PRO A 298 -6.46 3.28 -39.73
C PRO A 298 -5.36 2.81 -40.68
N ARG A 299 -5.14 3.61 -41.73
CA ARG A 299 -4.08 3.38 -42.74
C ARG A 299 -2.74 3.93 -42.23
N THR A 300 -1.65 3.34 -42.73
CA THR A 300 -0.28 3.79 -42.42
C THR A 300 -0.03 5.20 -42.93
N ASP A 301 0.62 6.02 -42.11
CA ASP A 301 1.21 7.27 -42.55
C ASP A 301 2.74 7.09 -42.68
N PRO A 302 3.29 7.04 -43.90
CA PRO A 302 4.71 6.82 -44.13
C PRO A 302 5.61 7.98 -43.66
N SER A 303 5.04 9.13 -43.27
CA SER A 303 5.81 10.29 -42.82
C SER A 303 6.30 10.19 -41.36
N ALA A 304 5.63 9.39 -40.53
CA ALA A 304 5.96 9.25 -39.11
C ALA A 304 7.23 8.41 -38.91
N LYS A 305 8.21 8.97 -38.18
CA LYS A 305 9.49 8.30 -37.91
C LYS A 305 9.70 8.07 -36.41
N PRO A 306 10.11 6.85 -36.00
CA PRO A 306 10.46 6.60 -34.60
C PRO A 306 11.77 7.31 -34.26
N ARG A 307 11.94 7.71 -32.99
CA ARG A 307 13.23 8.20 -32.48
C ARG A 307 14.23 7.04 -32.34
N THR A 308 13.74 5.87 -31.95
CA THR A 308 14.50 4.62 -31.86
C THR A 308 14.57 3.92 -33.21
N ARG A 309 15.79 3.59 -33.66
CA ARG A 309 16.03 2.83 -34.90
C ARG A 309 16.43 1.38 -34.64
N ILE A 310 16.22 0.91 -33.42
CA ILE A 310 16.62 -0.43 -32.96
C ILE A 310 15.42 -1.36 -33.08
N SER A 311 15.67 -2.62 -33.43
CA SER A 311 14.71 -3.72 -33.27
C SER A 311 15.29 -4.76 -32.30
N VAL A 312 14.43 -5.35 -31.48
CA VAL A 312 14.84 -6.36 -30.47
C VAL A 312 13.93 -7.56 -30.59
N ARG A 313 14.49 -8.73 -30.91
CA ARG A 313 13.74 -10.00 -31.07
C ARG A 313 12.51 -9.85 -31.99
N GLY A 314 12.68 -9.17 -33.12
CA GLY A 314 11.60 -8.90 -34.08
C GLY A 314 10.60 -7.83 -33.65
N GLN A 315 10.75 -7.23 -32.47
CA GLN A 315 9.94 -6.09 -32.04
C GLN A 315 10.56 -4.77 -32.51
N SER A 316 9.72 -3.83 -32.94
CA SER A 316 10.10 -2.45 -33.31
C SER A 316 9.04 -1.46 -32.84
N ALA A 317 9.40 -0.17 -32.78
CA ALA A 317 8.45 0.91 -32.52
C ALA A 317 7.40 1.10 -33.64
N LEU A 318 7.67 0.57 -34.84
CA LEU A 318 6.79 0.67 -36.01
C LEU A 318 5.87 -0.54 -36.17
N MET A 319 5.87 -1.47 -35.19
CA MET A 319 4.91 -2.56 -35.19
C MET A 319 3.49 -2.01 -35.13
N GLN A 320 2.57 -2.72 -35.78
CA GLN A 320 1.16 -2.39 -35.70
C GLN A 320 0.68 -2.47 -34.25
N ASN A 321 0.09 -1.37 -33.80
CA ASN A 321 -0.57 -1.24 -32.53
C ASN A 321 -1.49 -0.03 -32.60
N PHE A 322 -2.77 -0.28 -32.84
CA PHE A 322 -3.73 0.79 -33.05
C PHE A 322 -3.75 1.71 -31.84
N SER A 323 -3.48 2.99 -32.07
CA SER A 323 -3.19 3.96 -31.02
C SER A 323 -3.88 5.29 -31.29
N LEU A 324 -4.32 5.97 -30.24
CA LEU A 324 -4.96 7.27 -30.31
C LEU A 324 -4.65 8.09 -29.05
N PHE A 325 -4.12 9.30 -29.25
CA PHE A 325 -3.94 10.28 -28.17
C PHE A 325 -5.13 11.22 -28.11
N LEU A 326 -5.66 11.44 -26.91
CA LEU A 326 -6.84 12.26 -26.66
C LEU A 326 -6.58 13.20 -25.48
N HIS A 327 -7.25 14.34 -25.52
CA HIS A 327 -7.42 15.21 -24.37
C HIS A 327 -8.73 14.86 -23.67
N THR A 328 -8.68 14.57 -22.36
CA THR A 328 -9.84 14.12 -21.59
C THR A 328 -10.06 14.92 -20.31
N ALA A 329 -9.41 16.08 -20.12
CA ALA A 329 -9.19 16.78 -18.85
C ALA A 329 -10.43 16.94 -17.94
N GLY A 330 -10.81 15.86 -17.26
CA GLY A 330 -12.05 15.77 -16.49
C GLY A 330 -13.35 15.84 -17.32
N ALA A 331 -13.29 16.09 -18.63
CA ALA A 331 -14.42 16.17 -19.54
C ALA A 331 -14.73 14.79 -20.18
N PRO A 332 -15.95 14.58 -20.73
CA PRO A 332 -16.24 13.35 -21.47
C PRO A 332 -15.24 13.18 -22.62
N ILE A 333 -14.66 11.97 -22.71
CA ILE A 333 -13.83 11.61 -23.86
C ILE A 333 -14.69 11.80 -25.13
N PRO A 334 -14.18 12.42 -26.20
CA PRO A 334 -14.96 12.68 -27.42
C PRO A 334 -15.58 11.40 -27.96
N LYS A 335 -16.85 11.47 -28.36
CA LYS A 335 -17.55 10.36 -29.01
C LYS A 335 -16.80 10.00 -30.29
N ALA A 336 -16.72 8.71 -30.62
CA ALA A 336 -16.05 8.25 -31.83
C ALA A 336 -16.54 8.96 -33.11
N SER A 337 -17.84 9.28 -33.18
CA SER A 337 -18.46 10.02 -34.29
C SER A 337 -17.96 11.45 -34.50
N THR A 338 -17.28 12.03 -33.51
CA THR A 338 -16.74 13.39 -33.58
C THR A 338 -15.26 13.43 -33.99
N LEU A 339 -14.61 12.26 -34.07
CA LEU A 339 -13.21 12.17 -34.46
C LEU A 339 -13.09 12.14 -35.99
N LYS A 340 -12.18 12.95 -36.54
CA LYS A 340 -11.84 12.91 -37.98
C LYS A 340 -11.28 11.55 -38.39
N ASN A 341 -10.46 10.95 -37.52
CA ASN A 341 -9.87 9.62 -37.66
C ASN A 341 -10.05 8.87 -36.34
N CYS A 342 -10.45 7.59 -36.40
CA CYS A 342 -10.65 6.78 -35.19
C CYS A 342 -9.36 6.23 -34.56
N GLY A 343 -8.19 6.50 -35.14
CA GLY A 343 -6.89 6.11 -34.59
C GLY A 343 -5.78 6.19 -35.62
N TYR A 344 -4.61 5.71 -35.24
CA TYR A 344 -3.44 5.53 -36.10
C TYR A 344 -2.98 4.08 -36.06
N ARG A 345 -2.30 3.59 -37.10
CA ARG A 345 -1.92 2.18 -37.24
C ARG A 345 -0.81 1.80 -36.25
N THR A 346 0.07 2.73 -35.94
CA THR A 346 1.16 2.55 -34.97
C THR A 346 1.14 3.63 -33.89
N MET A 347 1.76 3.33 -32.75
CA MET A 347 1.90 4.31 -31.67
C MET A 347 2.77 5.51 -32.07
N VAL A 348 3.74 5.31 -32.98
CA VAL A 348 4.62 6.38 -33.48
C VAL A 348 3.84 7.39 -34.34
N GLU A 349 2.97 6.91 -35.22
CA GLU A 349 2.05 7.75 -35.99
C GLU A 349 1.12 8.53 -35.06
N ALA A 350 0.59 7.87 -34.03
CA ALA A 350 -0.26 8.51 -33.02
C ALA A 350 0.48 9.60 -32.23
N LEU A 351 1.74 9.35 -31.85
CA LEU A 351 2.60 10.33 -31.17
C LEU A 351 2.91 11.53 -32.06
N ALA A 352 3.20 11.31 -33.34
CA ALA A 352 3.48 12.39 -34.29
C ALA A 352 2.27 13.32 -34.50
N SER A 353 1.07 12.77 -34.32
CA SER A 353 -0.20 13.48 -34.51
C SER A 353 -0.88 13.83 -33.18
N ALA A 354 -0.19 13.67 -32.04
CA ALA A 354 -0.77 13.87 -30.71
C ALA A 354 -1.03 15.36 -30.46
N PRO A 355 -2.22 15.75 -29.96
CA PRO A 355 -2.45 17.10 -29.46
C PRO A 355 -1.46 17.46 -28.34
N SER A 356 -1.01 18.72 -28.28
CA SER A 356 -0.06 19.20 -27.27
C SER A 356 -0.59 19.11 -25.83
N ASP A 357 -1.91 18.98 -25.67
CA ASP A 357 -2.61 18.84 -24.39
C ASP A 357 -3.13 17.42 -24.14
N ALA A 358 -2.74 16.44 -24.97
CA ALA A 358 -3.17 15.06 -24.82
C ALA A 358 -2.81 14.51 -23.43
N ASP A 359 -3.81 13.93 -22.75
CA ASP A 359 -3.68 13.39 -21.40
C ASP A 359 -3.98 11.89 -21.31
N THR A 360 -4.49 11.28 -22.40
CA THR A 360 -4.87 9.88 -22.46
C THR A 360 -4.38 9.23 -23.74
N LEU A 361 -3.72 8.08 -23.60
CA LEU A 361 -3.39 7.17 -24.69
C LEU A 361 -4.37 5.98 -24.67
N LEU A 362 -5.12 5.80 -25.75
CA LEU A 362 -5.85 4.56 -26.04
C LEU A 362 -4.99 3.69 -26.97
N ILE A 363 -4.76 2.43 -26.62
CA ILE A 363 -3.87 1.54 -27.37
C ILE A 363 -4.36 0.09 -27.40
N ASP A 364 -4.11 -0.62 -28.49
CA ASP A 364 -4.64 -1.97 -28.66
C ASP A 364 -3.92 -3.00 -27.78
N TYR A 365 -2.61 -3.08 -27.89
CA TYR A 365 -1.75 -3.92 -27.07
C TYR A 365 -0.98 -3.07 -26.06
N PHE A 366 -0.78 -3.59 -24.85
CA PHE A 366 0.09 -2.94 -23.87
C PHE A 366 1.47 -2.66 -24.50
N PRO A 367 2.02 -1.43 -24.33
CA PRO A 367 3.25 -1.03 -25.00
C PRO A 367 4.38 -2.04 -24.81
N ASN A 368 4.97 -2.47 -25.93
CA ASN A 368 6.20 -3.25 -25.92
C ASN A 368 7.38 -2.37 -25.45
N LEU A 369 8.59 -2.95 -25.37
CA LEU A 369 9.76 -2.20 -24.89
C LEU A 369 10.06 -0.96 -25.74
N LEU A 370 9.99 -1.07 -27.06
CA LEU A 370 10.37 0.02 -27.96
C LEU A 370 9.26 1.08 -28.04
N GLU A 371 8.00 0.67 -28.00
CA GLU A 371 6.87 1.59 -27.83
C GLU A 371 6.97 2.34 -26.50
N HIS A 372 7.32 1.66 -25.41
CA HIS A 372 7.56 2.30 -24.12
C HIS A 372 8.68 3.36 -24.20
N VAL A 373 9.81 3.05 -24.83
CA VAL A 373 10.89 4.02 -25.02
C VAL A 373 10.42 5.23 -25.84
N GLU A 374 9.72 5.01 -26.96
CA GLU A 374 9.15 6.11 -27.76
C GLU A 374 8.22 7.01 -26.95
N LEU A 375 7.38 6.42 -26.09
CA LEU A 375 6.47 7.15 -25.22
C LEU A 375 7.23 7.98 -24.18
N LEU A 376 8.21 7.38 -23.50
CA LEU A 376 9.02 8.07 -22.49
C LEU A 376 9.80 9.24 -23.09
N THR A 377 10.37 9.09 -24.30
CA THR A 377 11.13 10.17 -24.93
C THR A 377 10.30 11.39 -25.30
N ARG A 378 8.98 11.23 -25.47
CA ARG A 378 8.03 12.31 -25.79
C ARG A 378 7.18 12.73 -24.61
N LEU A 379 7.31 12.07 -23.46
CA LEU A 379 6.55 12.40 -22.26
C LEU A 379 6.66 13.89 -21.86
N PRO A 380 7.82 14.57 -21.95
CA PRO A 380 7.92 16.00 -21.64
C PRO A 380 7.09 16.92 -22.54
N GLU A 381 6.73 16.45 -23.75
CA GLU A 381 5.93 17.17 -24.74
C GLU A 381 4.42 16.90 -24.56
N LEU A 382 4.06 15.93 -23.71
CA LEU A 382 2.69 15.49 -23.46
C LEU A 382 2.25 15.85 -22.05
N LYS A 383 0.93 15.93 -21.84
CA LYS A 383 0.33 16.00 -20.50
C LYS A 383 -0.24 14.65 -20.08
N LEU A 384 0.41 13.57 -20.51
CA LEU A 384 -0.09 12.20 -20.38
C LEU A 384 -0.27 11.83 -18.90
N ARG A 385 -1.49 11.44 -18.55
CA ARG A 385 -1.88 10.97 -17.22
C ARG A 385 -2.47 9.57 -17.23
N ARG A 386 -2.87 9.07 -18.41
CA ARG A 386 -3.60 7.80 -18.53
C ARG A 386 -3.21 7.01 -19.75
N ILE A 387 -3.10 5.68 -19.58
CA ILE A 387 -3.01 4.71 -20.67
C ILE A 387 -4.19 3.74 -20.53
N ILE A 388 -4.94 3.50 -21.60
CA ILE A 388 -6.01 2.51 -21.67
C ILE A 388 -5.63 1.49 -22.74
N PHE A 389 -5.35 0.25 -22.35
CA PHE A 389 -5.03 -0.82 -23.29
C PHE A 389 -6.11 -1.91 -23.35
N ARG A 390 -6.26 -2.58 -24.49
CA ARG A 390 -7.26 -3.64 -24.70
C ARG A 390 -6.69 -5.05 -24.45
N LYS A 391 -5.47 -5.32 -24.91
CA LYS A 391 -4.82 -6.64 -24.88
C LYS A 391 -3.47 -6.56 -24.16
N PRO A 392 -3.20 -7.42 -23.17
CA PRO A 392 -1.94 -7.35 -22.41
C PRO A 392 -0.74 -7.88 -23.22
N SER A 393 -0.98 -8.79 -24.16
CA SER A 393 0.07 -9.41 -24.98
C SER A 393 -0.39 -9.64 -26.42
N ARG A 394 0.56 -9.58 -27.35
CA ARG A 394 0.35 -9.94 -28.77
C ARG A 394 0.36 -11.44 -29.02
N THR A 395 1.09 -12.19 -28.18
CA THR A 395 1.36 -13.63 -28.40
C THR A 395 0.85 -14.53 -27.27
N HIS A 396 0.55 -13.97 -26.10
CA HIS A 396 0.13 -14.72 -24.90
C HIS A 396 -1.28 -14.34 -24.44
N GLY A 397 -2.12 -13.85 -25.35
CA GLY A 397 -3.51 -13.50 -25.06
C GLY A 397 -3.69 -12.64 -23.80
N PHE A 398 -4.19 -13.26 -22.74
CA PHE A 398 -4.52 -12.67 -21.44
C PHE A 398 -3.31 -12.45 -20.50
N PHE A 399 -2.11 -12.91 -20.85
CA PHE A 399 -0.99 -13.03 -19.89
C PHE A 399 0.16 -12.04 -20.14
N PHE A 400 0.58 -11.35 -19.07
CA PHE A 400 1.72 -10.45 -19.08
C PHE A 400 3.05 -11.19 -18.90
N SER A 401 4.08 -10.71 -19.62
CA SER A 401 5.46 -11.12 -19.39
C SER A 401 6.06 -10.41 -18.18
N ASN A 402 7.14 -10.95 -17.60
CA ASN A 402 7.92 -10.29 -16.54
C ASN A 402 8.33 -8.86 -16.92
N ASN A 403 8.75 -8.66 -18.17
CA ASN A 403 9.14 -7.33 -18.66
C ASN A 403 7.96 -6.36 -18.73
N ALA A 404 6.74 -6.86 -18.99
CA ALA A 404 5.54 -6.02 -18.98
C ALA A 404 5.18 -5.53 -17.58
N HIS A 405 5.32 -6.39 -16.56
CA HIS A 405 5.18 -5.99 -15.15
C HIS A 405 6.16 -4.89 -14.76
N GLY A 406 7.42 -4.98 -15.20
CA GLY A 406 8.39 -3.88 -15.02
C GLY A 406 7.94 -2.56 -15.67
N ARG A 407 7.32 -2.61 -16.85
CA ARG A 407 6.77 -1.40 -17.49
C ARG A 407 5.53 -0.85 -16.78
N LEU A 408 4.68 -1.71 -16.22
CA LEU A 408 3.56 -1.28 -15.37
C LEU A 408 4.08 -0.50 -14.15
N GLN A 409 5.17 -0.97 -13.52
CA GLN A 409 5.84 -0.25 -12.43
C GLN A 409 6.36 1.12 -12.89
N ASN A 410 7.07 1.17 -14.02
CA ASN A 410 7.61 2.43 -14.56
C ASN A 410 6.49 3.48 -14.75
N TYR A 411 5.31 3.07 -15.23
CA TYR A 411 4.19 4.00 -15.40
C TYR A 411 3.60 4.46 -14.06
N ASP A 412 3.52 3.60 -13.06
CA ASP A 412 3.10 3.97 -11.70
C ASP A 412 4.07 4.96 -11.05
N ASP A 413 5.39 4.72 -11.16
CA ASP A 413 6.44 5.60 -10.66
C ASP A 413 6.42 6.99 -11.33
N LEU A 414 5.95 7.06 -12.59
CA LEU A 414 5.75 8.30 -13.34
C LEU A 414 4.36 8.93 -13.10
N ALA A 415 3.57 8.39 -12.18
CA ALA A 415 2.19 8.82 -11.89
C ALA A 415 1.24 8.79 -13.11
N ILE A 416 1.43 7.80 -14.00
CA ILE A 416 0.56 7.54 -15.16
C ILE A 416 -0.38 6.38 -14.83
N ASP A 417 -1.68 6.66 -14.81
CA ASP A 417 -2.70 5.65 -14.53
C ASP A 417 -2.87 4.69 -15.71
N VAL A 418 -2.60 3.40 -15.48
CA VAL A 418 -2.81 2.35 -16.49
C VAL A 418 -4.14 1.65 -16.24
N TYR A 419 -4.96 1.58 -17.29
CA TYR A 419 -6.24 0.89 -17.31
C TYR A 419 -6.23 -0.24 -18.34
N TRP A 420 -6.82 -1.37 -17.97
CA TRP A 420 -7.10 -2.48 -18.86
C TRP A 420 -8.59 -2.49 -19.21
N PHE A 421 -8.90 -2.19 -20.47
CA PHE A 421 -10.21 -2.46 -21.07
C PHE A 421 -10.29 -3.94 -21.41
N ASN A 422 -10.86 -4.72 -20.49
CA ASN A 422 -10.93 -6.16 -20.61
C ASN A 422 -12.21 -6.56 -21.35
N THR A 423 -12.07 -6.90 -22.63
CA THR A 423 -13.19 -7.28 -23.49
C THR A 423 -13.90 -8.55 -23.05
N ALA A 424 -13.18 -9.50 -22.43
CA ALA A 424 -13.77 -10.75 -21.97
C ALA A 424 -14.67 -10.56 -20.74
N MET A 425 -14.31 -9.60 -19.87
CA MET A 425 -15.12 -9.24 -18.70
C MET A 425 -16.10 -8.08 -18.98
N GLY A 426 -15.99 -7.42 -20.13
CA GLY A 426 -16.82 -6.28 -20.51
C GLY A 426 -16.64 -5.06 -19.58
N ASP A 427 -15.46 -4.91 -18.97
CA ASP A 427 -15.23 -3.92 -17.92
C ASP A 427 -13.82 -3.30 -18.01
N LEU A 428 -13.60 -2.22 -17.26
CA LEU A 428 -12.39 -1.42 -17.21
C LEU A 428 -11.76 -1.47 -15.80
N TYR A 429 -10.51 -1.91 -15.72
CA TYR A 429 -9.78 -2.09 -14.46
C TYR A 429 -8.55 -1.19 -14.40
N ARG A 430 -8.32 -0.52 -13.28
CA ARG A 430 -7.14 0.32 -13.04
C ARG A 430 -6.05 -0.51 -12.33
N HIS A 431 -4.83 -0.41 -12.83
CA HIS A 431 -3.66 -0.98 -12.16
C HIS A 431 -3.39 -0.23 -10.86
N THR A 432 -3.27 -0.98 -9.76
CA THR A 432 -3.25 -0.46 -8.39
C THR A 432 -2.29 -1.27 -7.55
N TYR A 433 -1.39 -0.58 -6.85
CA TYR A 433 -0.43 -1.21 -5.95
C TYR A 433 -0.96 -1.39 -4.53
N LYS A 434 -0.70 -2.58 -3.98
CA LYS A 434 -0.79 -2.90 -2.55
C LYS A 434 0.48 -3.64 -2.15
N LYS A 435 1.15 -3.19 -1.08
CA LYS A 435 2.44 -3.75 -0.61
C LYS A 435 3.47 -3.98 -1.73
N HIS A 436 3.63 -3.01 -2.63
CA HIS A 436 4.55 -3.09 -3.78
C HIS A 436 4.20 -4.15 -4.85
N HIS A 437 3.01 -4.74 -4.81
CA HIS A 437 2.50 -5.64 -5.85
C HIS A 437 1.30 -5.01 -6.55
N GLY A 438 1.36 -4.94 -7.88
CA GLY A 438 0.33 -4.33 -8.73
C GLY A 438 -0.78 -5.30 -9.08
N PHE A 439 -2.04 -4.85 -9.01
CA PHE A 439 -3.23 -5.60 -9.39
C PHE A 439 -4.19 -4.72 -10.20
N PHE A 440 -4.92 -5.31 -11.13
CA PHE A 440 -6.03 -4.66 -11.83
C PHE A 440 -7.29 -4.74 -10.97
N VAL A 441 -7.86 -3.59 -10.62
CA VAL A 441 -9.03 -3.45 -9.74
C VAL A 441 -10.00 -2.43 -10.33
N ARG A 442 -11.31 -2.60 -10.10
CA ARG A 442 -12.28 -1.54 -10.42
C ARG A 442 -11.96 -0.28 -9.63
N GLU A 443 -12.07 0.88 -10.27
CA GLU A 443 -11.63 2.16 -9.70
C GLU A 443 -12.34 2.49 -8.38
N GLU A 444 -13.63 2.18 -8.27
CA GLU A 444 -14.42 2.36 -7.04
C GLU A 444 -14.05 1.41 -5.89
N LEU A 445 -13.40 0.27 -6.17
CA LEU A 445 -12.97 -0.71 -5.16
C LEU A 445 -11.51 -0.51 -4.72
N ARG A 446 -10.80 0.45 -5.31
CA ARG A 446 -9.36 0.63 -5.14
C ARG A 446 -8.93 0.84 -3.69
N ARG A 447 -9.67 1.69 -2.97
CA ARG A 447 -9.44 1.97 -1.55
C ARG A 447 -9.73 0.73 -0.71
N VAL A 448 -10.87 0.07 -0.93
CA VAL A 448 -11.23 -1.17 -0.24
C VAL A 448 -10.15 -2.23 -0.44
N PHE A 449 -9.65 -2.41 -1.66
CA PHE A 449 -8.54 -3.33 -1.94
C PHE A 449 -7.27 -2.97 -1.16
N GLN A 450 -6.89 -1.69 -1.14
CA GLN A 450 -5.70 -1.23 -0.39
C GLN A 450 -5.83 -1.44 1.12
N GLU A 451 -7.05 -1.32 1.66
CA GLU A 451 -7.34 -1.39 3.09
C GLU A 451 -7.70 -2.80 3.59
N CYS A 452 -8.20 -3.69 2.72
CA CYS A 452 -8.69 -5.00 3.15
C CYS A 452 -7.57 -5.92 3.61
N THR A 453 -7.89 -6.79 4.56
CA THR A 453 -7.01 -7.91 4.91
C THR A 453 -7.19 -9.03 3.90
N ILE A 454 -6.12 -9.40 3.21
CA ILE A 454 -6.14 -10.41 2.17
C ILE A 454 -5.66 -11.75 2.74
N THR A 455 -6.46 -12.80 2.59
CA THR A 455 -6.06 -14.17 2.87
C THR A 455 -5.84 -14.91 1.56
N ALA A 456 -4.64 -15.47 1.38
CA ALA A 456 -4.35 -16.35 0.26
C ALA A 456 -4.86 -17.76 0.55
N PHE A 457 -5.66 -18.31 -0.35
CA PHE A 457 -6.16 -19.69 -0.27
C PHE A 457 -5.48 -20.55 -1.31
N TYR A 458 -4.76 -21.56 -0.83
CA TYR A 458 -4.13 -22.58 -1.65
C TYR A 458 -4.81 -23.93 -1.43
N GLY A 459 -4.87 -24.75 -2.46
CA GLY A 459 -5.42 -26.09 -2.36
C GLY A 459 -5.62 -26.74 -3.72
N SER A 460 -6.28 -27.89 -3.70
CA SER A 460 -6.57 -28.67 -4.89
C SER A 460 -7.33 -27.88 -5.96
N ALA A 461 -6.92 -28.02 -7.22
CA ALA A 461 -7.65 -27.51 -8.38
C ALA A 461 -8.81 -28.44 -8.80
N VAL A 462 -8.85 -29.68 -8.27
CA VAL A 462 -9.93 -30.63 -8.52
C VAL A 462 -11.02 -30.53 -7.45
N GLY A 463 -12.20 -31.07 -7.75
CA GLY A 463 -13.35 -31.08 -6.85
C GLY A 463 -13.02 -31.71 -5.48
N LEU A 464 -13.70 -31.22 -4.46
CA LEU A 464 -13.56 -31.67 -3.08
C LEU A 464 -14.74 -32.53 -2.67
N GLU A 465 -14.51 -33.40 -1.70
CA GLU A 465 -15.62 -34.06 -1.00
C GLU A 465 -16.42 -33.04 -0.18
N LYS A 466 -17.67 -33.41 0.14
CA LYS A 466 -18.59 -32.53 0.87
C LYS A 466 -18.03 -32.11 2.23
N ALA A 467 -17.40 -33.03 2.96
CA ALA A 467 -16.84 -32.73 4.28
C ALA A 467 -15.74 -31.65 4.23
N ASP A 468 -14.88 -31.68 3.21
CA ASP A 468 -13.83 -30.67 3.03
C ASP A 468 -14.42 -29.34 2.52
N THR A 469 -15.44 -29.41 1.66
CA THR A 469 -16.21 -28.24 1.23
C THR A 469 -16.84 -27.52 2.42
N ASP A 470 -17.47 -28.27 3.34
CA ASP A 470 -18.12 -27.74 4.53
C ASP A 470 -17.10 -27.12 5.50
N ARG A 471 -15.91 -27.74 5.64
CA ARG A 471 -14.80 -27.19 6.46
C ARG A 471 -14.28 -25.86 5.91
N ILE A 472 -14.03 -25.77 4.60
CA ILE A 472 -13.54 -24.55 3.96
C ILE A 472 -14.59 -23.44 4.06
N SER A 473 -15.85 -23.76 3.81
CA SER A 473 -16.96 -22.82 3.93
C SER A 473 -17.10 -22.30 5.36
N GLY A 474 -17.04 -23.20 6.35
CA GLY A 474 -17.07 -22.84 7.77
C GLY A 474 -15.85 -22.01 8.20
N LEU A 475 -14.67 -22.25 7.63
CA LEU A 475 -13.49 -21.41 7.85
C LEU A 475 -13.70 -20.00 7.29
N ILE A 476 -14.18 -19.86 6.04
CA ILE A 476 -14.44 -18.56 5.42
C ILE A 476 -15.51 -17.80 6.18
N GLU A 477 -16.56 -18.48 6.64
CA GLU A 477 -17.59 -17.86 7.48
C GLU A 477 -17.01 -17.35 8.80
N LYS A 478 -16.17 -18.14 9.47
CA LYS A 478 -15.50 -17.68 10.70
C LYS A 478 -14.53 -16.54 10.43
N LEU A 479 -13.76 -16.59 9.35
CA LEU A 479 -12.81 -15.54 8.98
C LEU A 479 -13.54 -14.24 8.63
N THR A 480 -14.59 -14.30 7.81
CA THR A 480 -15.39 -13.13 7.45
C THR A 480 -16.22 -12.63 8.63
N GLY A 481 -16.67 -13.49 9.56
CA GLY A 481 -17.29 -13.08 10.82
C GLY A 481 -16.31 -12.44 11.82
N PHE A 482 -15.07 -12.93 11.87
CA PHE A 482 -14.02 -12.43 12.75
C PHE A 482 -13.43 -11.10 12.21
N ILE A 483 -13.10 -11.05 10.93
CA ILE A 483 -12.46 -9.91 10.26
C ILE A 483 -13.50 -8.92 9.71
N GLY A 484 -14.77 -9.30 9.60
CA GLY A 484 -15.84 -8.45 9.07
C GLY A 484 -15.79 -8.30 7.55
N PRO A 485 -16.49 -7.30 6.98
CA PRO A 485 -16.64 -7.16 5.53
C PRO A 485 -15.35 -6.72 4.80
N ASN A 486 -14.33 -6.25 5.52
CA ASN A 486 -13.07 -5.77 4.93
C ASN A 486 -12.04 -6.89 4.73
N VAL A 487 -12.47 -8.02 4.20
CA VAL A 487 -11.64 -9.19 3.86
C VAL A 487 -11.51 -9.30 2.34
N GLY A 488 -10.33 -9.67 1.88
CA GLY A 488 -10.08 -10.16 0.53
C GLY A 488 -9.68 -11.64 0.55
N VAL A 489 -10.15 -12.42 -0.41
CA VAL A 489 -9.63 -13.77 -0.69
C VAL A 489 -8.86 -13.75 -1.99
N LEU A 490 -7.58 -14.17 -1.94
CA LEU A 490 -6.70 -14.27 -3.10
C LEU A 490 -6.41 -15.74 -3.40
N THR A 491 -6.50 -16.14 -4.67
CA THR A 491 -6.22 -17.51 -5.12
C THR A 491 -5.35 -17.53 -6.39
N GLY A 492 -5.05 -18.73 -6.89
CA GLY A 492 -4.43 -18.92 -8.23
C GLY A 492 -5.40 -18.79 -9.40
N GLY A 493 -6.71 -18.62 -9.14
CA GLY A 493 -7.71 -18.35 -10.18
C GLY A 493 -8.20 -19.57 -10.97
N GLY A 494 -8.23 -20.76 -10.38
CA GLY A 494 -8.86 -21.92 -11.00
C GLY A 494 -9.84 -22.68 -10.11
N GLY A 495 -10.21 -23.89 -10.52
CA GLY A 495 -11.27 -24.69 -9.89
C GLY A 495 -10.98 -25.21 -8.48
N GLY A 496 -11.83 -26.13 -8.01
CA GLY A 496 -11.67 -26.82 -6.73
C GLY A 496 -11.72 -25.87 -5.53
N VAL A 497 -10.72 -25.98 -4.63
CA VAL A 497 -10.59 -25.14 -3.42
C VAL A 497 -10.60 -23.66 -3.76
N MET A 498 -9.90 -23.26 -4.82
CA MET A 498 -9.72 -21.86 -5.17
C MET A 498 -11.05 -21.22 -5.56
N ARG A 499 -11.84 -21.90 -6.40
CA ARG A 499 -13.20 -21.46 -6.76
C ARG A 499 -14.16 -21.47 -5.58
N LEU A 500 -14.14 -22.53 -4.77
CA LEU A 500 -14.98 -22.59 -3.57
C LEU A 500 -14.69 -21.40 -2.65
N ALA A 501 -13.40 -21.07 -2.45
CA ALA A 501 -13.00 -19.97 -1.60
C ALA A 501 -13.47 -18.62 -2.14
N THR A 502 -13.33 -18.36 -3.44
CA THR A 502 -13.81 -17.11 -4.05
C THR A 502 -15.34 -17.02 -4.01
N ASP A 503 -16.07 -18.09 -4.28
CA ASP A 503 -17.54 -18.09 -4.29
C ASP A 503 -18.11 -17.85 -2.88
N GLN A 504 -17.58 -18.54 -1.86
CA GLN A 504 -18.00 -18.33 -0.47
C GLN A 504 -17.65 -16.93 0.04
N ALA A 505 -16.46 -16.43 -0.28
CA ALA A 505 -16.06 -15.08 0.08
C ALA A 505 -16.98 -14.02 -0.56
N ARG A 506 -17.28 -14.17 -1.85
CA ARG A 506 -18.18 -13.28 -2.59
C ARG A 506 -19.59 -13.26 -1.98
N ALA A 507 -20.13 -14.42 -1.62
CA ALA A 507 -21.44 -14.54 -1.00
C ALA A 507 -21.54 -13.82 0.37
N LYS A 508 -20.40 -13.62 1.04
CA LYS A 508 -20.30 -12.86 2.30
C LYS A 508 -19.89 -11.39 2.09
N GLY A 509 -19.84 -10.92 0.84
CA GLY A 509 -19.49 -9.53 0.50
C GLY A 509 -18.00 -9.20 0.58
N ALA A 510 -17.13 -10.21 0.70
CA ALA A 510 -15.68 -10.02 0.70
C ALA A 510 -15.15 -9.80 -0.72
N LEU A 511 -14.02 -9.09 -0.84
CA LEU A 511 -13.32 -8.93 -2.11
C LEU A 511 -12.75 -10.28 -2.57
N THR A 512 -12.84 -10.56 -3.85
CA THR A 512 -12.26 -11.78 -4.44
C THR A 512 -11.14 -11.42 -5.40
N GLY A 513 -10.07 -12.21 -5.43
CA GLY A 513 -8.95 -11.96 -6.33
C GLY A 513 -8.17 -13.17 -6.76
N ALA A 514 -7.41 -13.00 -7.85
CA ALA A 514 -6.63 -14.08 -8.46
C ALA A 514 -5.29 -13.60 -9.02
N CYS A 515 -4.26 -14.44 -8.86
CA CYS A 515 -3.01 -14.37 -9.59
C CYS A 515 -2.99 -15.48 -10.66
N PHE A 516 -3.48 -15.17 -11.86
CA PHE A 516 -3.59 -16.13 -12.95
C PHE A 516 -2.22 -16.48 -13.53
N LEU A 517 -2.00 -17.76 -13.84
CA LEU A 517 -0.83 -18.23 -14.57
C LEU A 517 -1.27 -18.86 -15.88
N GLU A 518 -0.56 -18.55 -16.96
CA GLU A 518 -0.74 -19.19 -18.26
C GLU A 518 -0.43 -20.69 -18.12
N LEU A 519 -1.48 -21.50 -18.18
CA LEU A 519 -1.42 -22.95 -18.12
C LEU A 519 -2.45 -23.49 -19.10
N GLU A 520 -2.03 -24.33 -20.06
CA GLU A 520 -2.94 -24.92 -21.04
C GLU A 520 -4.07 -25.72 -20.40
N ALA A 521 -3.77 -26.42 -19.30
CA ALA A 521 -4.72 -27.29 -18.60
C ALA A 521 -5.70 -26.54 -17.67
N GLN A 522 -5.49 -25.24 -17.43
CA GLN A 522 -6.24 -24.50 -16.42
C GLN A 522 -6.57 -23.09 -16.94
N PRO A 523 -7.67 -22.92 -17.69
CA PRO A 523 -8.08 -21.61 -18.15
C PRO A 523 -8.45 -20.71 -16.95
N PRO A 524 -8.21 -19.39 -17.05
CA PRO A 524 -8.53 -18.47 -15.97
C PRO A 524 -10.05 -18.38 -15.77
N GLU A 525 -10.52 -18.62 -14.55
CA GLU A 525 -11.92 -18.35 -14.19
C GLU A 525 -12.09 -16.84 -13.95
N LEU A 526 -12.58 -16.13 -14.98
CA LEU A 526 -12.84 -14.70 -14.93
C LEU A 526 -14.06 -14.39 -14.01
N GLY A 527 -14.01 -13.26 -13.28
CA GLY A 527 -15.09 -12.85 -12.38
C GLY A 527 -14.68 -12.44 -10.96
N VAL A 528 -13.38 -12.23 -10.73
CA VAL A 528 -12.85 -11.69 -9.47
C VAL A 528 -12.82 -10.16 -9.46
N ASP A 529 -12.78 -9.54 -8.28
CA ASP A 529 -12.77 -8.09 -8.10
C ASP A 529 -11.39 -7.45 -8.34
N PHE A 530 -10.33 -8.19 -8.06
CA PHE A 530 -8.95 -7.80 -8.34
C PHE A 530 -8.14 -8.94 -8.92
N PHE A 531 -7.24 -8.67 -9.86
CA PHE A 531 -6.42 -9.74 -10.44
C PHE A 531 -5.10 -9.25 -10.99
N ASN A 532 -4.16 -10.18 -11.15
CA ASN A 532 -3.06 -10.01 -12.06
C ASN A 532 -2.76 -11.34 -12.78
N THR A 533 -1.96 -11.28 -13.84
CA THR A 533 -1.84 -12.34 -14.84
C THR A 533 -0.39 -12.49 -15.28
N PHE A 534 0.06 -13.73 -15.40
CA PHE A 534 1.47 -14.08 -15.58
C PHE A 534 1.62 -15.17 -16.65
N GLN A 535 2.59 -15.00 -17.54
CA GLN A 535 2.98 -16.06 -18.47
C GLN A 535 3.58 -17.26 -17.75
N GLU A 536 3.61 -18.43 -18.39
CA GLU A 536 4.13 -19.66 -17.78
C GLU A 536 5.58 -19.51 -17.30
N THR A 537 6.39 -18.78 -18.08
CA THR A 537 7.81 -18.48 -17.79
C THR A 537 7.98 -17.56 -16.58
N ALA A 538 6.89 -16.99 -16.07
CA ALA A 538 6.83 -16.11 -14.92
C ALA A 538 6.31 -16.82 -13.65
N ARG A 539 6.21 -18.16 -13.62
CA ARG A 539 5.72 -18.92 -12.44
C ARG A 539 6.35 -18.46 -11.12
N HIS A 540 7.68 -18.45 -11.01
CA HIS A 540 8.34 -18.01 -9.77
C HIS A 540 8.13 -16.53 -9.46
N TYR A 541 7.95 -15.70 -10.49
CA TYR A 541 7.66 -14.29 -10.33
C TYR A 541 6.25 -14.06 -9.81
N ARG A 542 5.26 -14.85 -10.27
CA ARG A 542 3.88 -14.88 -9.75
C ARG A 542 3.83 -15.14 -8.25
N GLN A 543 4.67 -16.02 -7.72
CA GLN A 543 4.63 -16.36 -6.28
C GLN A 543 4.89 -15.14 -5.39
N LYS A 544 5.74 -14.22 -5.85
CA LYS A 544 5.95 -12.95 -5.15
C LYS A 544 4.67 -12.11 -5.04
N TRP A 545 3.75 -12.21 -5.99
CA TRP A 545 2.49 -11.46 -5.93
C TRP A 545 1.56 -11.93 -4.81
N PHE A 546 1.69 -13.18 -4.36
CA PHE A 546 0.97 -13.63 -3.17
C PHE A 546 1.53 -13.02 -1.87
N GLU A 547 2.69 -12.36 -1.90
CA GLU A 547 3.22 -11.58 -0.77
C GLU A 547 2.32 -10.37 -0.41
N VAL A 548 1.33 -10.05 -1.25
CA VAL A 548 0.28 -9.10 -0.91
C VAL A 548 -0.60 -9.59 0.25
N ALA A 549 -0.79 -10.92 0.35
CA ALA A 549 -1.64 -11.52 1.38
C ALA A 549 -1.08 -11.28 2.78
N ASP A 550 -1.95 -11.18 3.77
CA ASP A 550 -1.62 -11.06 5.18
C ASP A 550 -1.47 -12.44 5.85
N PHE A 551 -2.25 -13.41 5.36
CA PHE A 551 -2.28 -14.78 5.85
C PHE A 551 -2.37 -15.76 4.68
N CYS A 552 -1.78 -16.94 4.86
CA CYS A 552 -1.85 -18.03 3.90
C CYS A 552 -2.60 -19.21 4.54
N VAL A 553 -3.62 -19.72 3.85
CA VAL A 553 -4.38 -20.91 4.22
C VAL A 553 -4.06 -22.01 3.23
N PHE A 554 -3.41 -23.07 3.72
CA PHE A 554 -3.09 -24.26 2.94
C PHE A 554 -4.14 -25.34 3.20
N ASN A 555 -4.97 -25.59 2.21
CA ASN A 555 -5.93 -26.69 2.22
C ASN A 555 -5.29 -27.95 1.61
N VAL A 556 -5.97 -29.09 1.71
CA VAL A 556 -5.54 -30.31 1.03
C VAL A 556 -5.42 -30.04 -0.48
N GLY A 557 -4.29 -30.43 -1.05
CA GLY A 557 -3.95 -30.16 -2.44
C GLY A 557 -2.75 -30.96 -2.92
N GLY A 558 -2.46 -30.82 -4.21
CA GLY A 558 -1.37 -31.54 -4.87
C GLY A 558 -0.01 -30.82 -4.78
N VAL A 559 0.87 -31.15 -5.72
CA VAL A 559 2.24 -30.60 -5.80
C VAL A 559 2.30 -29.09 -5.90
N GLY A 560 1.32 -28.45 -6.55
CA GLY A 560 1.22 -26.99 -6.61
C GLY A 560 1.00 -26.38 -5.22
N THR A 561 0.16 -26.99 -4.39
CA THR A 561 -0.07 -26.53 -3.01
C THR A 561 1.16 -26.74 -2.12
N LEU A 562 1.87 -27.86 -2.30
CA LEU A 562 3.11 -28.13 -1.57
C LEU A 562 4.24 -27.15 -1.95
N GLU A 563 4.33 -26.75 -3.21
CA GLU A 563 5.26 -25.70 -3.64
C GLU A 563 5.01 -24.40 -2.87
N GLU A 564 3.76 -23.93 -2.83
CA GLU A 564 3.38 -22.69 -2.15
C GLU A 564 3.69 -22.77 -0.65
N ALA A 565 3.41 -23.92 -0.02
CA ALA A 565 3.76 -24.14 1.39
C ALA A 565 5.27 -24.09 1.62
N GLY A 566 6.07 -24.73 0.75
CA GLY A 566 7.52 -24.70 0.84
C GLY A 566 8.11 -23.30 0.65
N ILE A 567 7.59 -22.53 -0.30
CA ILE A 567 7.98 -21.14 -0.54
C ILE A 567 7.65 -20.29 0.69
N GLU A 568 6.46 -20.43 1.27
CA GLU A 568 6.08 -19.57 2.38
C GLU A 568 6.83 -19.90 3.68
N LEU A 569 7.13 -21.17 3.95
CA LEU A 569 8.03 -21.54 5.04
C LEU A 569 9.45 -20.99 4.84
N CYS A 570 9.94 -20.96 3.58
CA CYS A 570 11.21 -20.30 3.27
C CYS A 570 11.14 -18.79 3.51
N ASN A 571 10.05 -18.13 3.09
CA ASN A 571 9.85 -16.70 3.30
C ASN A 571 9.84 -16.33 4.80
N LEU A 572 9.16 -17.12 5.63
CA LEU A 572 9.15 -16.97 7.09
C LEU A 572 10.55 -17.18 7.70
N LYS A 573 11.27 -18.20 7.22
CA LYS A 573 12.66 -18.45 7.66
C LYS A 573 13.58 -17.28 7.33
N LEU A 574 13.46 -16.71 6.12
CA LEU A 574 14.26 -15.59 5.62
C LEU A 574 13.80 -14.22 6.15
N GLY A 575 12.69 -14.16 6.89
CA GLY A 575 12.11 -12.90 7.38
C GLY A 575 11.55 -12.01 6.26
N ILE A 576 11.25 -12.59 5.08
CA ILE A 576 10.50 -11.90 4.02
C ILE A 576 9.07 -11.66 4.49
N ARG A 577 8.51 -12.64 5.22
CA ARG A 577 7.24 -12.55 5.93
C ARG A 577 7.48 -12.36 7.44
N PRO A 578 6.63 -11.59 8.14
CA PRO A 578 6.63 -11.55 9.61
C PRO A 578 6.43 -12.96 10.18
N ARG A 579 7.19 -13.30 11.22
CA ARG A 579 7.06 -14.57 11.94
C ARG A 579 5.96 -14.53 12.99
#